data_AF-A0A812LPL0-F1
#
_entry.id   AF-A0A812LPL0-F1
#
_cell.length_a   1.000
_cell.length_b   1.000
_cell.length_c   1.000
_cell.angle_alpha   90.00
_cell.angle_beta   90.00
_cell.angle_gamma   90.00
#
_symmetry.space_group_name_H-M   'P 1'
#
loop_
_entity.id
_entity.type
_entity.pdbx_description
1 polymer ?
#
loop_
_entity_poly.entity_id
_entity_poly.type
_entity_poly.pdbx_seq_one_letter_code
_entity_poly.pdbx_strand_id
1 'polypeptide(L)'
;MLDKILSASSVEIFPVQLPTKETGFHAVSVYLDDKGVAKSLEENIRVSGLVQACGYPGQTFRGDCFIGRVFDDTQDEWRRMDFTLKDCSTDADWIQQTKLQRANRKSGDLKSLADSVGVDNPAQINLQTMMGEAPQGETADYSWKQSEDEVEVTFKKDGLQKGDKKYVKVCFGRKRLKVSVKDQVIIDSSLAGNTTTDECTWTLSDGILQVTLAKADADTWPQLLGES
;
A
#
# COMPACT_ATOMS: atom_id res chain seq x y z
N MET A 1 -9.18 -18.70 21.49
CA MET A 1 -9.85 -18.16 20.28
C MET A 1 -8.82 -17.70 19.25
N LEU A 2 -7.79 -16.94 19.66
CA LEU A 2 -6.64 -16.61 18.80
C LEU A 2 -5.96 -17.85 18.18
N ASP A 3 -5.69 -18.90 18.95
CA ASP A 3 -5.00 -20.09 18.42
C ASP A 3 -5.78 -20.78 17.29
N LYS A 4 -7.13 -20.75 17.36
CA LYS A 4 -7.99 -21.29 16.29
C LYS A 4 -7.96 -20.43 15.01
N ILE A 5 -7.75 -19.13 15.16
CA ILE A 5 -7.62 -18.19 14.03
C ILE A 5 -6.24 -18.33 13.39
N LEU A 6 -5.20 -18.53 14.20
CA LEU A 6 -3.82 -18.77 13.74
C LEU A 6 -3.65 -20.16 13.12
N SER A 7 -4.42 -21.17 13.56
CA SER A 7 -4.39 -22.51 12.97
C SER A 7 -5.10 -22.64 11.62
N ALA A 8 -5.96 -21.67 11.27
CA ALA A 8 -6.56 -21.64 9.94
C ALA A 8 -5.49 -21.18 8.93
N SER A 9 -5.18 -22.03 7.95
CA SER A 9 -4.28 -21.70 6.85
C SER A 9 -5.05 -20.99 5.75
N SER A 10 -4.66 -19.75 5.45
CA SER A 10 -5.10 -19.00 4.27
C SER A 10 -3.88 -18.59 3.46
N VAL A 11 -4.05 -18.54 2.14
CA VAL A 11 -2.97 -18.20 1.21
C VAL A 11 -3.16 -16.76 0.78
N GLU A 12 -2.16 -15.93 1.01
CA GLU A 12 -2.04 -14.62 0.39
C GLU A 12 -1.31 -14.77 -0.95
N ILE A 13 -1.83 -14.10 -1.98
CA ILE A 13 -1.14 -13.94 -3.26
C ILE A 13 -0.61 -12.52 -3.36
N PHE A 14 0.68 -12.41 -3.59
CA PHE A 14 1.35 -11.19 -3.96
C PHE A 14 1.74 -11.27 -5.44
N PRO A 15 1.04 -10.57 -6.36
CA PRO A 15 1.44 -10.55 -7.76
C PRO A 15 2.60 -9.57 -7.96
N VAL A 16 3.71 -10.10 -8.47
CA VAL A 16 4.97 -9.38 -8.71
C VAL A 16 4.95 -8.70 -10.08
N GLN A 17 4.56 -9.44 -11.12
CA GLN A 17 4.43 -8.95 -12.50
C GLN A 17 3.00 -9.20 -12.98
N LEU A 18 2.41 -8.22 -13.65
CA LEU A 18 1.09 -8.37 -14.26
C LEU A 18 1.19 -8.80 -15.73
N PRO A 19 0.18 -9.53 -16.23
CA PRO A 19 0.12 -9.93 -17.63
C PRO A 19 -0.43 -8.78 -18.48
N THR A 20 0.46 -7.94 -19.03
CA THR A 20 0.12 -6.85 -19.94
C THR A 20 0.79 -7.07 -21.29
N LYS A 21 0.41 -6.29 -22.30
CA LYS A 21 1.04 -6.37 -23.63
C LYS A 21 2.56 -6.16 -23.56
N GLU A 22 3.01 -5.27 -22.67
CA GLU A 22 4.42 -4.93 -22.47
C GLU A 22 5.22 -6.05 -21.81
N THR A 23 4.58 -6.87 -20.97
CA THR A 23 5.19 -8.06 -20.34
C THR A 23 4.99 -9.34 -21.15
N GLY A 24 4.44 -9.20 -22.36
CA GLY A 24 4.08 -10.33 -23.21
C GLY A 24 3.06 -11.25 -22.56
N PHE A 25 2.12 -10.68 -21.80
CA PHE A 25 1.04 -11.38 -21.10
C PHE A 25 1.51 -12.39 -20.04
N HIS A 26 2.75 -12.25 -19.54
CA HIS A 26 3.24 -13.08 -18.45
C HIS A 26 2.97 -12.42 -17.10
N ALA A 27 2.38 -13.18 -16.17
CA ALA A 27 2.28 -12.81 -14.77
C ALA A 27 3.20 -13.67 -13.90
N VAL A 28 3.73 -13.09 -12.84
CA VAL A 28 4.52 -13.78 -11.81
C VAL A 28 3.93 -13.41 -10.46
N SER A 29 3.64 -14.41 -9.62
CA SER A 29 3.06 -14.20 -8.30
C SER A 29 3.75 -15.03 -7.22
N VAL A 30 3.86 -14.48 -6.01
CA VAL A 30 4.28 -15.16 -4.80
C VAL A 30 3.04 -15.59 -4.03
N TYR A 31 3.05 -16.82 -3.52
CA TYR A 31 2.01 -17.41 -2.68
C TYR A 31 2.62 -17.69 -1.32
N LEU A 32 2.02 -17.17 -0.26
CA LEU A 32 2.52 -17.26 1.10
C LEU A 32 1.39 -17.41 2.12
N ASP A 33 1.76 -17.73 3.36
CA ASP A 33 0.82 -17.74 4.48
C ASP A 33 0.47 -16.30 4.89
N ASP A 34 -0.82 -15.95 4.86
CA ASP A 34 -1.33 -14.62 5.20
C ASP A 34 -1.11 -14.22 6.67
N LYS A 35 -0.68 -15.17 7.52
CA LYS A 35 -0.42 -14.97 8.95
C LYS A 35 1.05 -15.12 9.30
N GLY A 36 1.97 -15.05 8.34
CA GLY A 36 3.41 -15.19 8.61
C GLY A 36 3.94 -14.25 9.71
N VAL A 37 3.47 -13.00 9.73
CA VAL A 37 3.80 -12.02 10.80
C VAL A 37 3.19 -12.43 12.14
N ALA A 38 1.89 -12.73 12.18
CA ALA A 38 1.18 -13.08 13.41
C ALA A 38 1.69 -14.39 14.04
N LYS A 39 2.16 -15.31 13.20
CA LYS A 39 2.83 -16.56 13.60
C LYS A 39 4.32 -16.36 13.95
N SER A 40 4.84 -15.15 13.79
CA SER A 40 6.26 -14.82 14.01
C SER A 40 7.22 -15.72 13.23
N LEU A 41 6.85 -16.06 11.99
CA LEU A 41 7.70 -16.88 11.11
C LEU A 41 8.94 -16.09 10.68
N GLU A 42 10.01 -16.83 10.39
CA GLU A 42 11.27 -16.28 9.89
C GLU A 42 11.07 -15.62 8.52
N GLU A 43 11.86 -14.59 8.24
CA GLU A 43 11.86 -13.95 6.93
C GLU A 43 12.45 -14.86 5.84
N ASN A 44 11.76 -14.96 4.72
CA ASN A 44 12.24 -15.63 3.53
C ASN A 44 13.10 -14.68 2.69
N ILE A 45 14.36 -14.52 3.08
CA ILE A 45 15.33 -13.61 2.44
C ILE A 45 15.45 -13.81 0.93
N ARG A 46 15.21 -15.04 0.43
CA ARG A 46 15.33 -15.37 -0.99
C ARG A 46 14.22 -14.72 -1.80
N VAL A 47 12.97 -14.88 -1.38
CA VAL A 47 11.81 -14.29 -2.06
C VAL A 47 11.75 -12.79 -1.80
N SER A 48 12.04 -12.33 -0.57
CA SER A 48 12.20 -10.90 -0.27
C SER A 48 13.20 -10.23 -1.21
N GLY A 49 14.41 -10.78 -1.34
CA GLY A 49 15.45 -10.22 -2.21
C GLY A 49 15.06 -10.22 -3.68
N LEU A 50 14.44 -11.29 -4.17
CA LEU A 50 13.98 -11.38 -5.56
C LEU A 50 12.89 -10.33 -5.88
N VAL A 51 11.91 -10.18 -5.00
CA VAL A 51 10.81 -9.22 -5.18
C VAL A 51 11.31 -7.78 -5.01
N GLN A 52 12.22 -7.51 -4.08
CA GLN A 52 12.90 -6.22 -3.97
C GLN A 52 13.68 -5.90 -5.25
N ALA A 53 14.36 -6.89 -5.83
CA ALA A 53 15.04 -6.74 -7.11
C ALA A 53 14.07 -6.46 -8.26
N CYS A 54 12.77 -6.78 -8.15
CA CYS A 54 11.71 -6.38 -9.11
C CYS A 54 11.19 -4.95 -8.90
N GLY A 55 11.77 -4.20 -7.96
CA GLY A 55 11.42 -2.80 -7.67
C GLY A 55 10.47 -2.60 -6.49
N TYR A 56 10.27 -3.60 -5.61
CA TYR A 56 9.48 -3.52 -4.37
C TYR A 56 10.39 -3.24 -3.16
N PRO A 57 10.91 -2.00 -2.98
CA PRO A 57 11.81 -1.71 -1.86
C PRO A 57 11.09 -1.97 -0.53
N GLY A 58 11.78 -2.61 0.41
CA GLY A 58 11.25 -2.89 1.75
C GLY A 58 10.21 -4.01 1.83
N GLN A 59 9.75 -4.57 0.70
CA GLN A 59 8.84 -5.71 0.74
C GLN A 59 9.56 -6.93 1.31
N THR A 60 8.97 -7.52 2.35
CA THR A 60 9.47 -8.74 3.01
C THR A 60 8.37 -9.80 3.04
N PHE A 61 8.79 -11.06 3.04
CA PHE A 61 7.90 -12.21 3.13
C PHE A 61 8.34 -13.11 4.26
N ARG A 62 7.39 -13.71 5.01
CA ARG A 62 7.69 -14.56 6.17
C ARG A 62 7.14 -15.97 5.98
N GLY A 63 7.95 -16.97 6.34
CA GLY A 63 7.63 -18.38 6.19
C GLY A 63 7.87 -18.92 4.77
N ASP A 64 7.18 -20.01 4.45
CA ASP A 64 7.28 -20.64 3.15
C ASP A 64 6.62 -19.77 2.07
N CYS A 65 7.31 -19.63 0.94
CA CYS A 65 6.87 -18.84 -0.19
C CYS A 65 7.04 -19.66 -1.47
N PHE A 66 6.02 -19.64 -2.31
CA PHE A 66 6.02 -20.32 -3.60
C PHE A 66 5.86 -19.29 -4.71
N ILE A 67 6.54 -19.48 -5.85
CA ILE A 67 6.44 -18.57 -6.99
C ILE A 67 5.77 -19.31 -8.15
N GLY A 68 4.77 -18.69 -8.74
CA GLY A 68 4.10 -19.18 -9.94
C GLY A 68 4.24 -18.18 -11.08
N ARG A 69 4.43 -18.70 -12.30
CA ARG A 69 4.36 -17.92 -13.54
C ARG A 69 3.20 -18.43 -14.39
N VAL A 70 2.46 -17.50 -14.97
CA VAL A 70 1.36 -17.81 -15.90
C VAL A 70 1.47 -16.93 -17.14
N PHE A 71 0.91 -17.43 -18.24
CA PHE A 71 0.55 -16.63 -19.40
C PHE A 71 -0.97 -16.42 -19.35
N ASP A 72 -1.41 -15.18 -19.51
CA ASP A 72 -2.81 -14.79 -19.47
C ASP A 72 -3.02 -13.59 -20.42
N ASP A 73 -3.63 -13.83 -21.58
CA ASP A 73 -3.89 -12.77 -22.56
C ASP A 73 -5.15 -11.93 -22.28
N THR A 74 -5.77 -12.18 -21.12
CA THR A 74 -7.00 -11.58 -20.61
C THR A 74 -8.23 -11.73 -21.51
N GLN A 75 -8.16 -12.62 -22.51
CA GLN A 75 -9.23 -12.88 -23.46
C GLN A 75 -9.60 -14.37 -23.46
N ASP A 76 -8.71 -15.21 -23.97
CA ASP A 76 -9.03 -16.61 -24.31
C ASP A 76 -7.94 -17.60 -23.87
N GLU A 77 -6.67 -17.17 -23.78
CA GLU A 77 -5.55 -18.06 -23.45
C GLU A 77 -5.02 -17.83 -22.03
N TRP A 78 -5.21 -18.85 -21.18
CA TRP A 78 -4.61 -18.93 -19.87
C TRP A 78 -3.85 -20.24 -19.71
N ARG A 79 -2.58 -20.17 -19.27
CA ARG A 79 -1.80 -21.37 -18.94
C ARG A 79 -0.71 -21.12 -17.92
N ARG A 80 -0.42 -22.15 -17.13
CA ARG A 80 0.76 -22.18 -16.26
C ARG A 80 2.02 -22.29 -17.10
N MET A 81 3.05 -21.57 -16.67
CA MET A 81 4.36 -21.54 -17.28
C MET A 81 5.37 -22.12 -16.30
N ASP A 82 6.41 -22.75 -16.84
CA ASP A 82 7.54 -23.16 -16.01
C ASP A 82 8.24 -21.94 -15.43
N PHE A 83 8.54 -21.99 -14.13
CA PHE A 83 9.40 -21.03 -13.44
C PHE A 83 10.61 -21.79 -12.92
N THR A 84 11.76 -21.56 -13.55
CA THR A 84 12.99 -22.31 -13.31
C THR A 84 13.95 -21.51 -12.44
N LEU A 85 15.04 -22.14 -11.98
CA LEU A 85 16.10 -21.44 -11.25
C LEU A 85 16.74 -20.29 -12.05
N LYS A 86 16.69 -20.34 -13.38
CA LYS A 86 17.19 -19.23 -14.22
C LYS A 86 16.34 -17.97 -14.05
N ASP A 87 15.05 -18.14 -13.83
CA ASP A 87 14.10 -17.04 -13.61
C ASP A 87 14.30 -16.36 -12.23
N CYS A 88 15.05 -16.99 -11.31
CA CYS A 88 15.44 -16.39 -10.03
C CYS A 88 16.67 -15.47 -10.12
N SER A 89 17.32 -15.37 -11.28
CA SER A 89 18.46 -14.46 -11.48
C SER A 89 17.99 -13.01 -11.49
N THR A 90 18.70 -12.10 -10.82
CA THR A 90 18.40 -10.65 -10.83
C THR A 90 18.51 -10.02 -12.21
N ASP A 91 19.17 -10.70 -13.14
CA ASP A 91 19.36 -10.28 -14.53
C ASP A 91 18.31 -10.89 -15.48
N ALA A 92 17.34 -11.65 -14.97
CA ALA A 92 16.27 -12.20 -15.79
C ALA A 92 15.42 -11.08 -16.41
N ASP A 93 15.05 -11.23 -17.69
CA ASP A 93 14.35 -10.19 -18.45
C ASP A 93 13.06 -9.72 -17.78
N TRP A 94 12.31 -10.65 -17.18
CA TRP A 94 11.04 -10.37 -16.50
C TRP A 94 11.22 -9.43 -15.29
N ILE A 95 12.38 -9.46 -14.61
CA ILE A 95 12.65 -8.55 -13.49
C ILE A 95 12.77 -7.11 -13.98
N GLN A 96 13.46 -6.88 -15.09
CA GLN A 96 13.60 -5.55 -15.68
C GLN A 96 12.26 -5.07 -16.27
N GLN A 97 11.52 -5.97 -16.94
CA GLN A 97 10.17 -5.70 -17.41
C GLN A 97 9.24 -5.30 -16.26
N THR A 98 9.31 -5.99 -15.12
CA THR A 98 8.52 -5.67 -13.93
C THR A 98 8.86 -4.28 -13.40
N LYS A 99 10.14 -3.92 -13.30
CA LYS A 99 10.55 -2.55 -12.89
C LYS A 99 9.96 -1.48 -13.80
N LEU A 100 10.02 -1.71 -15.12
CA LEU A 100 9.48 -0.77 -16.10
C LEU A 100 7.95 -0.69 -16.02
N GLN A 101 7.27 -1.83 -15.90
CA GLN A 101 5.82 -1.89 -15.71
C GLN A 101 5.41 -1.08 -14.49
N ARG A 102 6.17 -1.17 -13.40
CA ARG A 102 5.90 -0.43 -12.17
C ARG A 102 6.19 1.06 -12.26
N ALA A 103 7.28 1.46 -12.90
CA ALA A 103 7.62 2.86 -13.10
C ALA A 103 6.58 3.59 -13.96
N ASN A 104 5.94 2.86 -14.88
CA ASN A 104 4.97 3.40 -15.83
C ASN A 104 3.50 3.27 -15.38
N ARG A 105 3.22 2.69 -14.20
CA ARG A 105 1.84 2.55 -13.72
C ARG A 105 1.20 3.91 -13.46
N LYS A 106 0.11 4.21 -14.18
CA LYS A 106 -0.83 5.28 -13.87
C LYS A 106 -1.96 4.72 -13.01
N SER A 107 -2.51 5.50 -12.08
CA SER A 107 -3.56 5.04 -11.15
C SER A 107 -4.79 4.41 -11.86
N GLY A 108 -5.11 4.86 -13.07
CA GLY A 108 -6.25 4.36 -13.87
C GLY A 108 -6.13 2.93 -14.42
N ASP A 109 -4.91 2.39 -14.58
CA ASP A 109 -4.72 1.03 -15.11
C ASP A 109 -5.17 -0.06 -14.13
N LEU A 110 -5.31 0.28 -12.84
CA LEU A 110 -5.70 -0.63 -11.77
C LEU A 110 -7.19 -1.01 -11.78
N LYS A 111 -8.07 -0.07 -12.18
CA LYS A 111 -9.51 -0.32 -12.30
C LYS A 111 -9.81 -1.28 -13.45
N SER A 112 -9.13 -1.08 -14.59
CA SER A 112 -9.17 -1.97 -15.74
C SER A 112 -8.66 -3.38 -15.42
N LEU A 113 -7.64 -3.50 -14.56
CA LEU A 113 -7.14 -4.79 -14.10
C LEU A 113 -8.11 -5.49 -13.14
N ALA A 114 -8.72 -4.78 -12.20
CA ALA A 114 -9.74 -5.35 -11.30
C ALA A 114 -10.98 -5.82 -12.09
N ASP A 115 -11.31 -5.13 -13.18
CA ASP A 115 -12.43 -5.49 -14.06
C ASP A 115 -12.07 -6.64 -15.03
N SER A 116 -10.79 -6.83 -15.38
CA SER A 116 -10.33 -7.88 -16.33
C SER A 116 -9.81 -9.16 -15.65
N VAL A 117 -9.35 -9.08 -14.41
CA VAL A 117 -9.00 -10.24 -13.58
C VAL A 117 -10.29 -10.72 -12.91
N GLY A 118 -11.07 -11.50 -13.65
CA GLY A 118 -12.39 -11.99 -13.27
C GLY A 118 -12.51 -12.37 -11.79
N VAL A 119 -13.56 -11.83 -11.15
CA VAL A 119 -13.93 -11.89 -9.73
C VAL A 119 -14.13 -13.32 -9.18
N ASP A 120 -13.99 -14.36 -10.00
CA ASP A 120 -14.23 -15.77 -9.64
C ASP A 120 -12.99 -16.55 -9.19
N ASN A 121 -11.82 -15.91 -9.02
CA ASN A 121 -10.66 -16.58 -8.43
C ASN A 121 -10.65 -16.34 -6.90
N PRO A 122 -10.82 -17.36 -6.04
CA PRO A 122 -10.96 -17.20 -4.59
C PRO A 122 -9.67 -16.77 -3.87
N ALA A 123 -8.59 -16.52 -4.60
CA ALA A 123 -7.38 -15.98 -4.04
C ALA A 123 -7.48 -14.46 -4.00
N GLN A 124 -7.82 -13.94 -2.82
CA GLN A 124 -7.84 -12.52 -2.53
C GLN A 124 -6.50 -11.89 -2.91
N ILE A 125 -6.47 -11.20 -4.05
CA ILE A 125 -5.36 -10.33 -4.43
C ILE A 125 -5.40 -9.16 -3.47
N ASN A 126 -4.46 -9.12 -2.54
CA ASN A 126 -4.34 -7.99 -1.62
C ASN A 126 -3.67 -6.84 -2.39
N LEU A 127 -4.50 -6.00 -3.02
CA LEU A 127 -4.11 -4.90 -3.90
C LEU A 127 -3.12 -3.92 -3.23
N GLN A 128 -3.20 -3.79 -1.90
CA GLN A 128 -2.33 -2.96 -1.08
C GLN A 128 -0.85 -3.38 -1.14
N THR A 129 -0.55 -4.68 -1.18
CA THR A 129 0.85 -5.16 -1.18
C THR A 129 1.51 -4.91 -2.55
N MET A 130 0.72 -4.80 -3.63
CA MET A 130 1.19 -4.58 -5.00
C MET A 130 1.56 -3.13 -5.33
N MET A 131 1.02 -2.21 -4.54
CA MET A 131 1.41 -0.82 -4.53
C MET A 131 2.58 -0.77 -3.57
N GLY A 132 3.82 -0.63 -4.05
CA GLY A 132 4.90 -0.25 -3.13
C GLY A 132 4.36 0.87 -2.23
N GLU A 133 4.49 0.71 -0.91
CA GLU A 133 3.70 1.47 0.06
C GLU A 133 3.60 2.93 -0.39
N ALA A 134 2.37 3.40 -0.64
CA ALA A 134 2.16 4.81 -1.00
C ALA A 134 2.90 5.65 0.03
N PRO A 135 3.65 6.70 -0.39
CA PRO A 135 4.54 7.40 0.53
C PRO A 135 3.80 7.74 1.82
N GLN A 136 4.39 7.30 2.91
CA GLN A 136 3.89 7.46 4.27
C GLN A 136 5.03 7.97 5.13
N GLY A 137 4.70 8.51 6.29
CA GLY A 137 5.72 9.04 7.17
C GLY A 137 5.27 9.14 8.61
N GLU A 138 6.26 9.28 9.48
CA GLU A 138 6.07 9.25 10.91
C GLU A 138 6.96 10.29 11.59
N THR A 139 6.39 11.01 12.54
CA THR A 139 7.07 11.98 13.40
C THR A 139 6.81 11.61 14.87
N ALA A 140 7.40 12.38 15.79
CA ALA A 140 7.10 12.25 17.21
C ALA A 140 5.61 12.53 17.50
N ASP A 141 4.99 13.46 16.78
CA ASP A 141 3.64 13.95 17.09
C ASP A 141 2.51 13.28 16.28
N TYR A 142 2.81 12.76 15.09
CA TYR A 142 1.83 12.14 14.21
C TYR A 142 2.45 11.15 13.20
N SER A 143 1.64 10.25 12.67
CA SER A 143 1.92 9.48 11.45
C SER A 143 0.93 9.87 10.35
N TRP A 144 1.33 9.67 9.10
CA TRP A 144 0.45 9.91 7.95
C TRP A 144 0.67 8.85 6.88
N LYS A 145 -0.40 8.56 6.14
CA LYS A 145 -0.44 7.68 4.98
C LYS A 145 -1.42 8.23 3.96
N GLN A 146 -1.35 7.78 2.72
CA GLN A 146 -2.21 8.28 1.66
C GLN A 146 -2.78 7.16 0.78
N SER A 147 -3.93 7.44 0.18
CA SER A 147 -4.51 6.75 -0.96
C SER A 147 -4.39 7.64 -2.22
N GLU A 148 -5.06 7.24 -3.31
CA GLU A 148 -5.18 8.03 -4.53
C GLU A 148 -5.89 9.37 -4.27
N ASP A 149 -6.92 9.35 -3.43
CA ASP A 149 -7.88 10.42 -3.20
C ASP A 149 -7.75 11.11 -1.83
N GLU A 150 -7.11 10.48 -0.84
CA GLU A 150 -7.08 10.98 0.53
C GLU A 150 -5.69 10.89 1.18
N VAL A 151 -5.49 11.72 2.20
CA VAL A 151 -4.35 11.62 3.14
C VAL A 151 -4.90 11.51 4.55
N GLU A 152 -4.58 10.42 5.25
CA GLU A 152 -4.95 10.19 6.64
C GLU A 152 -3.77 10.55 7.56
N VAL A 153 -4.00 11.44 8.51
CA VAL A 153 -3.03 11.86 9.54
C VAL A 153 -3.52 11.43 10.91
N THR A 154 -2.75 10.60 11.60
CA THR A 154 -3.05 10.10 12.95
C THR A 154 -2.12 10.74 13.97
N PHE A 155 -2.68 11.48 14.92
CA PHE A 155 -1.91 12.17 15.95
C PHE A 155 -1.66 11.27 17.17
N LYS A 156 -0.42 11.23 17.65
CA LYS A 156 0.05 10.35 18.73
C LYS A 156 0.04 11.00 20.11
N LYS A 157 -0.81 12.01 20.31
CA LYS A 157 -0.78 12.80 21.53
C LYS A 157 -1.39 12.02 22.70
N ASP A 158 -0.55 11.70 23.68
CA ASP A 158 -0.96 11.00 24.88
C ASP A 158 -2.01 11.78 25.70
N GLY A 159 -2.93 11.02 26.30
CA GLY A 159 -3.91 11.57 27.25
C GLY A 159 -5.06 12.35 26.62
N LEU A 160 -5.26 12.24 25.30
CA LEU A 160 -6.52 12.64 24.66
C LEU A 160 -7.61 11.63 25.04
N GLN A 161 -8.78 12.15 25.40
CA GLN A 161 -9.98 11.35 25.62
C GLN A 161 -11.11 11.86 24.74
N LYS A 162 -12.16 11.05 24.53
CA LYS A 162 -13.35 11.46 23.76
C LYS A 162 -13.96 12.80 24.24
N GLY A 163 -13.87 13.08 25.54
CA GLY A 163 -14.33 14.34 26.15
C GLY A 163 -13.51 15.59 25.79
N ASP A 164 -12.31 15.42 25.23
CA ASP A 164 -11.40 16.51 24.89
C ASP A 164 -11.68 17.16 23.53
N LYS A 165 -12.76 16.75 22.84
CA LYS A 165 -13.15 17.29 21.53
C LYS A 165 -13.17 18.83 21.48
N LYS A 166 -13.60 19.49 22.57
CA LYS A 166 -13.66 20.96 22.68
C LYS A 166 -12.29 21.65 22.71
N TYR A 167 -11.22 20.91 23.01
CA TYR A 167 -9.84 21.39 23.03
C TYR A 167 -9.09 21.11 21.74
N VAL A 168 -9.74 20.46 20.76
CA VAL A 168 -9.19 20.20 19.43
C VAL A 168 -9.70 21.27 18.48
N LYS A 169 -8.78 21.95 17.78
CA LYS A 169 -9.09 22.89 16.69
C LYS A 169 -8.34 22.44 15.45
N VAL A 170 -9.08 22.13 14.40
CA VAL A 170 -8.55 21.77 13.08
C VAL A 170 -9.06 22.80 12.08
N CYS A 171 -8.14 23.44 11.36
CA CYS A 171 -8.47 24.37 10.27
C CYS A 171 -7.90 23.83 8.96
N PHE A 172 -8.80 23.54 8.02
CA PHE A 172 -8.45 23.16 6.66
C PHE A 172 -8.30 24.41 5.78
N GLY A 173 -7.29 24.39 4.92
CA GLY A 173 -7.14 25.35 3.83
C GLY A 173 -6.68 24.62 2.59
N ARG A 174 -6.95 25.19 1.41
CA ARG A 174 -6.67 24.56 0.11
C ARG A 174 -5.27 23.94 0.02
N LYS A 175 -4.25 24.59 0.59
CA LYS A 175 -2.88 24.06 0.64
C LYS A 175 -2.25 24.24 2.03
N ARG A 176 -3.06 24.20 3.09
CA ARG A 176 -2.58 24.44 4.47
C ARG A 176 -3.37 23.62 5.46
N LEU A 177 -2.69 23.09 6.48
CA LEU A 177 -3.32 22.44 7.63
C LEU A 177 -2.86 23.13 8.91
N LYS A 178 -3.81 23.43 9.79
CA LYS A 178 -3.52 23.84 11.16
C LYS A 178 -4.26 22.96 12.14
N VAL A 179 -3.52 22.32 13.05
CA VAL A 179 -4.06 21.46 14.11
C VAL A 179 -3.51 21.92 15.45
N SER A 180 -4.40 22.24 16.39
CA SER A 180 -4.04 22.51 17.77
C SER A 180 -4.87 21.70 18.75
N VAL A 181 -4.22 21.28 19.83
CA VAL A 181 -4.81 20.47 20.91
C VAL A 181 -4.41 21.07 22.24
N LYS A 182 -5.39 21.46 23.07
CA LYS A 182 -5.18 22.12 24.38
C LYS A 182 -4.27 23.36 24.23
N ASP A 183 -4.57 24.17 23.21
CA ASP A 183 -3.87 25.40 22.81
C ASP A 183 -2.39 25.24 22.39
N GLN A 184 -1.88 24.01 22.31
CA GLN A 184 -0.59 23.70 21.67
C GLN A 184 -0.82 23.46 20.17
N VAL A 185 -0.10 24.20 19.33
CA VAL A 185 -0.08 24.00 17.88
C VAL A 185 0.80 22.80 17.56
N ILE A 186 0.25 21.79 16.91
CA ILE A 186 0.97 20.59 16.45
C ILE A 186 1.40 20.76 15.00
N ILE A 187 0.48 21.26 14.16
CA ILE A 187 0.76 21.59 12.76
C ILE A 187 0.23 23.01 12.49
N ASP A 188 1.03 23.83 11.82
CA ASP A 188 0.62 25.09 11.18
C ASP A 188 1.55 25.34 9.99
N SER A 189 1.31 24.62 8.89
CA SER A 189 2.20 24.64 7.72
C SER A 189 1.44 24.36 6.42
N SER A 190 2.09 24.71 5.31
CA SER A 190 1.63 24.39 3.97
C SER A 190 1.66 22.89 3.72
N LEU A 191 0.69 22.39 2.98
CA LEU A 191 0.59 21.00 2.55
C LEU A 191 1.37 20.78 1.26
N ALA A 192 1.82 19.55 1.00
CA ALA A 192 2.53 19.22 -0.23
C ALA A 192 1.66 19.40 -1.48
N GLY A 193 0.35 19.14 -1.39
CA GLY A 193 -0.61 19.32 -2.47
C GLY A 193 -1.88 20.06 -2.06
N ASN A 194 -2.78 20.22 -3.02
CA ASN A 194 -4.06 20.88 -2.82
C ASN A 194 -5.09 19.91 -2.23
N THR A 195 -6.02 20.47 -1.46
CA THR A 195 -7.14 19.74 -0.82
C THR A 195 -8.48 20.37 -1.17
N THR A 196 -9.51 19.54 -1.20
CA THR A 196 -10.92 19.95 -1.26
C THR A 196 -11.40 20.16 0.17
N THR A 197 -11.29 21.40 0.67
CA THR A 197 -11.46 21.70 2.10
C THR A 197 -12.79 21.27 2.70
N ASP A 198 -13.85 21.26 1.89
CA ASP A 198 -15.21 20.92 2.33
C ASP A 198 -15.42 19.40 2.49
N GLU A 199 -14.52 18.61 1.92
CA GLU A 199 -14.50 17.14 2.02
C GLU A 199 -13.46 16.65 3.05
N CYS A 200 -12.60 17.54 3.56
CA CYS A 200 -11.70 17.23 4.66
C CYS A 200 -12.48 17.05 5.97
N THR A 201 -12.13 16.03 6.74
CA THR A 201 -12.78 15.73 8.01
C THR A 201 -11.76 15.45 9.12
N TRP A 202 -12.23 15.49 10.37
CA TRP A 202 -11.44 15.03 11.50
C TRP A 202 -12.34 14.32 12.51
N THR A 203 -11.76 13.34 13.19
CA THR A 203 -12.44 12.53 14.20
C THR A 203 -11.56 12.39 15.43
N LEU A 204 -12.20 12.33 16.59
CA LEU A 204 -11.57 11.96 17.84
C LEU A 204 -12.31 10.76 18.41
N SER A 205 -11.75 9.56 18.25
CA SER A 205 -12.28 8.31 18.83
C SER A 205 -11.22 7.64 19.68
N ASP A 206 -11.61 7.14 20.84
CA ASP A 206 -10.74 6.35 21.72
C ASP A 206 -9.39 7.03 22.06
N GLY A 207 -9.41 8.37 22.12
CA GLY A 207 -8.22 9.18 22.39
C GLY A 207 -7.32 9.43 21.17
N ILE A 208 -7.69 8.91 20.00
CA ILE A 208 -6.94 9.07 18.77
C ILE A 208 -7.59 10.18 17.94
N LEU A 209 -6.84 11.26 17.71
CA LEU A 209 -7.21 12.30 16.76
C LEU A 209 -6.74 11.88 15.38
N GLN A 210 -7.68 11.73 14.46
CA GLN A 210 -7.41 11.45 13.06
C GLN A 210 -7.96 12.59 12.20
N VAL A 211 -7.17 13.02 11.22
CA VAL A 211 -7.53 14.02 10.22
C VAL A 211 -7.47 13.35 8.85
N THR A 212 -8.53 13.51 8.06
CA THR A 212 -8.59 13.02 6.68
C THR A 212 -8.64 14.24 5.75
N LEU A 213 -7.68 14.32 4.84
CA LEU A 213 -7.59 15.36 3.83
C LEU A 213 -8.03 14.78 2.48
N ALA A 214 -9.10 15.32 1.91
CA ALA A 214 -9.49 15.01 0.53
C ALA A 214 -8.57 15.75 -0.44
N LYS A 215 -7.87 15.04 -1.31
CA LYS A 215 -7.00 15.64 -2.31
C LYS A 215 -7.83 16.31 -3.41
N ALA A 216 -7.42 17.48 -3.86
CA ALA A 216 -8.06 18.14 -5.00
C ALA A 216 -7.60 17.53 -6.34
N ASP A 217 -6.40 16.94 -6.36
CA ASP A 217 -5.72 16.39 -7.52
C ASP A 217 -5.26 14.96 -7.16
N ALA A 218 -5.29 14.01 -8.10
CA ALA A 218 -4.87 12.61 -7.89
C ALA A 218 -3.33 12.44 -7.80
N ASP A 219 -2.66 13.41 -7.19
CA ASP A 219 -1.22 13.47 -7.05
C ASP A 219 -0.73 12.67 -5.85
N THR A 220 0.39 11.98 -6.02
CA THR A 220 1.11 11.31 -4.94
C THR A 220 1.96 12.32 -4.18
N TRP A 221 1.74 12.44 -2.86
CA TRP A 221 2.47 13.38 -2.02
C TRP A 221 3.75 12.71 -1.50
N PRO A 222 4.96 13.19 -1.83
CA PRO A 222 6.19 12.58 -1.31
C PRO A 222 6.37 12.80 0.19
N GLN A 223 5.70 13.80 0.75
CA GLN A 223 5.70 14.19 2.16
C GLN A 223 4.37 14.87 2.51
N LEU A 224 4.02 14.97 3.80
CA LEU A 224 2.78 15.64 4.22
C LEU A 224 2.84 17.17 4.05
N LEU A 225 3.95 17.78 4.48
CA LEU A 225 4.12 19.23 4.54
C LEU A 225 4.97 19.74 3.38
N GLY A 226 4.58 20.86 2.77
CA GLY A 226 5.36 21.52 1.72
C GLY A 226 6.56 22.28 2.29
N GLU A 227 7.59 22.47 1.48
CA GLU A 227 8.66 23.42 1.79
C GLU A 227 8.08 24.85 1.85
N SER A 228 8.52 25.62 2.85
CA SER A 228 8.06 26.98 3.12
C SER A 228 8.67 28.00 2.16
#